data_AF-A0A2V7UGH3-F1
#
_entry.id   AF-A0A2V7UGH3-F1
#
_cell.length_a   1.000
_cell.length_b   1.000
_cell.length_c   1.000
_cell.angle_alpha   90.00
_cell.angle_beta   90.00
_cell.angle_gamma   90.00
#
_symmetry.space_group_name_H-M   'P 1'
#
loop_
_entity.id
_entity.type
_entity.pdbx_description
1 polymer ?
#
loop_
_entity_poly.entity_id
_entity_poly.type
_entity_poly.pdbx_seq_one_letter_code
_entity_poly.pdbx_strand_id
1 'polypeptide(L)'
;MTAQTDPRESLWVRILLVLLAAGALVPIWVAPVPPLQDLPNHLLKVDIFQRWMRGEKWVREIYSLNLRLLANYTLYAAILVLSPLFSLLTAARLFLSMIVVGLPLSAYAFLRRVNPENTLFALAVPAINFNLFLMQGNLNFC
;
A
#
# COMPACT_ATOMS: atom_id res chain seq x y z
N MET A 1 29.96 1.43 22.90
CA MET A 1 28.90 1.07 23.87
C MET A 1 27.68 0.65 23.07
N THR A 2 27.42 -0.65 22.92
CA THR A 2 26.13 -1.12 22.40
C THR A 2 25.13 -0.96 23.52
N ALA A 3 24.35 0.11 23.46
CA ALA A 3 23.17 0.20 24.31
C ALA A 3 22.26 -0.98 23.94
N GLN A 4 21.86 -1.73 24.97
CA GLN A 4 20.96 -2.87 24.85
C GLN A 4 19.59 -2.35 25.30
N THR A 5 18.69 -2.17 24.34
CA THR A 5 17.29 -1.89 24.63
C THR A 5 16.70 -2.92 25.59
N ASP A 6 15.91 -2.47 26.57
CA ASP A 6 15.18 -3.34 27.48
C ASP A 6 14.33 -4.34 26.65
N PRO A 7 14.51 -5.66 26.83
CA PRO A 7 13.69 -6.67 26.17
C PRO A 7 12.18 -6.42 26.30
N ARG A 8 11.72 -5.86 27.42
CA ARG A 8 10.31 -5.51 27.65
C ARG A 8 9.84 -4.37 26.77
N GLU A 9 10.64 -3.31 26.62
CA GLU A 9 10.34 -2.20 25.71
C GLU A 9 10.22 -2.72 24.28
N SER A 10 11.15 -3.58 23.86
CA SER A 10 11.15 -4.16 22.52
C SER A 10 9.88 -5.00 22.23
N LEU A 11 9.31 -5.65 23.24
CA LEU A 11 8.06 -6.41 23.12
C LEU A 11 6.86 -5.47 22.99
N TRP A 12 6.76 -4.45 23.85
CA TRP A 12 5.65 -3.50 23.79
C TRP A 12 5.60 -2.74 22.47
N VAL A 13 6.75 -2.29 21.95
CA VAL A 13 6.83 -1.65 20.64
C VAL A 13 6.29 -2.57 19.55
N ARG A 14 6.63 -3.87 19.56
CA ARG A 14 6.12 -4.83 18.57
C ARG A 14 4.60 -5.02 18.68
N ILE A 15 4.08 -5.17 19.89
CA ILE A 15 2.64 -5.33 20.13
C ILE A 15 1.89 -4.10 19.62
N LEU A 16 2.32 -2.91 20.01
CA LEU A 16 1.71 -1.65 19.57
C LEU A 16 1.80 -1.48 18.06
N LEU A 17 2.94 -1.81 17.44
CA LEU A 17 3.11 -1.74 16.00
C LEU A 17 2.12 -2.66 15.27
N VAL A 18 1.93 -3.89 15.76
CA VAL A 18 0.94 -4.83 15.21
C VAL A 18 -0.48 -4.30 15.37
N LEU A 19 -0.84 -3.77 16.54
CA LEU A 19 -2.18 -3.21 16.78
C LEU A 19 -2.46 -2.00 15.89
N LEU A 20 -1.50 -1.08 15.75
CA LEU A 20 -1.62 0.08 14.88
C LEU A 20 -1.70 -0.32 13.41
N ALA A 21 -0.88 -1.27 12.96
CA ALA A 21 -0.94 -1.78 11.59
C ALA A 21 -2.28 -2.48 11.31
N ALA A 22 -2.78 -3.29 12.24
CA ALA A 22 -4.10 -3.93 12.11
C ALA A 22 -5.23 -2.89 12.07
N GLY A 23 -5.19 -1.87 12.93
CA GLY A 23 -6.14 -0.76 12.91
C GLY A 23 -6.11 0.01 11.58
N ALA A 24 -4.91 0.22 11.02
CA ALA A 24 -4.73 0.88 9.74
C ALA A 24 -5.30 0.09 8.54
N LEU A 25 -5.46 -1.22 8.68
CA LEU A 25 -6.09 -2.05 7.64
C LEU A 25 -7.62 -1.94 7.63
N VAL A 26 -8.24 -1.51 8.73
CA VAL A 26 -9.71 -1.43 8.87
C VAL A 26 -10.38 -0.67 7.72
N PRO A 27 -10.00 0.58 7.38
CA PRO A 27 -10.65 1.33 6.30
C PRO A 27 -10.47 0.69 4.91
N ILE A 28 -9.44 -0.13 4.70
CA ILE A 28 -9.18 -0.81 3.42
C ILE A 28 -10.14 -2.00 3.23
N TRP A 29 -10.40 -2.74 4.30
CA TRP A 29 -11.11 -4.02 4.22
C TRP A 29 -12.59 -3.94 4.62
N VAL A 30 -12.95 -3.01 5.52
CA VAL A 30 -14.35 -2.85 5.96
C VAL A 30 -15.17 -2.05 4.96
N ALA A 31 -14.57 -1.07 4.28
CA ALA A 31 -15.28 -0.27 3.29
C ALA A 31 -15.59 -1.09 2.02
N PRO A 32 -16.79 -0.98 1.42
CA PRO A 32 -17.15 -1.67 0.18
C PRO A 32 -16.16 -1.39 -0.96
N VAL A 33 -15.67 -0.16 -1.03
CA VAL A 33 -14.52 0.28 -1.82
C VAL A 33 -13.63 1.08 -0.86
N PRO A 34 -12.30 0.85 -0.83
CA PRO A 34 -11.39 1.68 -0.04
C PRO A 34 -11.64 3.16 -0.30
N PRO A 35 -11.57 4.03 0.72
CA PRO A 35 -11.94 5.45 0.62
C PRO A 35 -10.88 6.27 -0.15
N LEU A 36 -10.59 5.84 -1.37
CA LEU A 36 -9.65 6.43 -2.31
C LEU A 36 -10.43 6.90 -3.52
N GLN A 37 -10.56 8.21 -3.68
CA GLN A 37 -11.38 8.85 -4.69
C GLN A 37 -10.95 8.46 -6.12
N ASP A 38 -9.64 8.28 -6.35
CA ASP A 38 -9.10 7.92 -7.66
C ASP A 38 -9.01 6.41 -7.92
N LEU A 39 -9.18 5.55 -6.89
CA LEU A 39 -9.05 4.10 -7.03
C LEU A 39 -9.92 3.51 -8.14
N PRO A 40 -11.21 3.85 -8.30
CA PRO A 40 -12.02 3.34 -9.41
C PRO A 40 -11.41 3.60 -10.79
N ASN A 41 -10.79 4.78 -10.98
CA ASN A 41 -10.10 5.12 -12.22
C ASN A 41 -8.83 4.26 -12.43
N HIS A 42 -8.07 3.99 -11.36
CA HIS A 42 -6.93 3.08 -11.45
C HIS A 42 -7.35 1.65 -11.79
N LEU A 43 -8.43 1.13 -11.19
CA LEU A 43 -8.96 -0.20 -11.51
C LEU A 43 -9.45 -0.27 -12.96
N LEU A 44 -10.16 0.76 -13.44
CA LEU A 44 -10.64 0.84 -14.82
C LEU A 44 -9.48 0.82 -15.83
N LYS A 45 -8.39 1.55 -15.55
CA LYS A 45 -7.19 1.53 -16.41
C LYS A 45 -6.58 0.13 -16.51
N VAL A 46 -6.52 -0.61 -15.39
CA VAL A 46 -6.01 -1.98 -15.39
C VAL A 46 -6.95 -2.90 -16.17
N ASP A 47 -8.27 -2.79 -15.99
CA ASP A 47 -9.25 -3.55 -16.77
C ASP A 47 -9.10 -3.28 -18.28
N ILE A 48 -9.08 -2.01 -18.69
CA ILE A 48 -8.86 -1.60 -20.09
C ILE A 48 -7.56 -2.20 -20.62
N PHE A 49 -6.47 -2.16 -19.84
CA PHE A 49 -5.19 -2.73 -20.24
C PHE A 49 -5.27 -4.26 -20.44
N GLN A 50 -5.92 -4.99 -19.53
CA GLN A 50 -6.12 -6.44 -19.69
C GLN A 50 -6.94 -6.77 -20.93
N ARG A 51 -8.01 -6.03 -21.19
CA ARG A 51 -8.87 -6.17 -22.38
C ARG A 51 -8.10 -5.85 -23.67
N TRP A 52 -7.26 -4.82 -23.63
CA TRP A 52 -6.36 -4.44 -24.71
C TRP A 52 -5.34 -5.56 -25.00
N MET A 53 -4.76 -6.16 -23.96
CA MET A 53 -3.82 -7.29 -24.05
C MET A 53 -4.47 -8.54 -24.65
N ARG A 54 -5.75 -8.81 -24.33
CA ARG A 54 -6.53 -9.90 -24.94
C ARG A 54 -6.93 -9.65 -26.39
N GLY A 55 -6.69 -8.46 -26.93
CA GLY A 55 -7.00 -8.13 -28.32
C GLY A 55 -8.46 -7.75 -28.57
N GLU A 56 -9.18 -7.28 -27.56
CA GLU A 56 -10.57 -6.82 -27.74
C GLU A 56 -10.61 -5.63 -28.72
N LYS A 57 -11.24 -5.83 -29.89
CA LYS A 57 -11.24 -4.91 -31.03
C LYS A 57 -11.64 -3.48 -30.65
N TRP A 58 -12.80 -3.32 -30.01
CA TRP A 58 -13.32 -2.02 -29.57
C TRP A 58 -12.37 -1.28 -28.61
N VAL A 59 -11.68 -2.02 -27.73
CA VAL A 59 -10.73 -1.41 -26.79
C VAL A 59 -9.50 -0.90 -27.53
N ARG A 60 -8.99 -1.63 -28.52
CA ARG A 60 -7.84 -1.20 -29.32
C ARG A 60 -8.16 -0.06 -30.30
N GLU A 61 -9.42 0.07 -30.72
CA GLU A 61 -9.87 1.19 -31.56
C GLU A 61 -9.99 2.50 -30.76
N ILE A 62 -10.38 2.41 -29.49
CA ILE A 62 -10.58 3.60 -28.63
C ILE A 62 -9.30 3.98 -27.88
N TYR A 63 -8.48 3.01 -27.47
CA TYR A 63 -7.33 3.23 -26.58
C TYR A 63 -5.99 2.82 -27.22
N SER A 64 -4.98 3.67 -27.03
CA SER A 64 -3.59 3.40 -27.36
C SER A 64 -2.73 3.26 -26.11
N LEU A 65 -1.65 2.47 -26.19
CA LEU A 65 -0.71 2.34 -25.08
C LEU A 65 0.13 3.61 -24.92
N ASN A 66 0.14 4.14 -23.70
CA ASN A 66 1.09 5.17 -23.30
C ASN A 66 2.11 4.53 -22.35
N LEU A 67 3.36 4.39 -22.81
CA LEU A 67 4.46 3.76 -22.07
C LEU A 67 5.32 4.76 -21.30
N ARG A 68 4.89 6.03 -21.18
CA ARG A 68 5.60 7.01 -20.36
C ARG A 68 5.56 6.58 -18.91
N LEU A 69 6.72 6.53 -18.26
CA LEU A 69 6.82 6.25 -16.84
C LEU A 69 6.03 7.29 -16.04
N LEU A 70 5.00 6.83 -15.35
CA LEU A 70 4.16 7.62 -14.45
C LEU A 70 4.21 6.97 -13.06
N ALA A 71 3.95 7.77 -12.02
CA ALA A 71 4.07 7.35 -10.61
C ALA A 71 3.30 6.06 -10.26
N ASN A 72 2.20 5.79 -10.96
CA ASN A 72 1.28 4.68 -10.63
C ASN A 72 1.66 3.32 -11.23
N TYR A 73 2.78 3.21 -11.93
CA TYR A 73 3.12 1.98 -12.63
C TYR A 73 3.37 0.81 -11.67
N THR A 74 3.91 1.06 -10.48
CA THR A 74 4.06 0.04 -9.44
C THR A 74 2.70 -0.53 -9.00
N LEU A 75 1.71 0.33 -8.80
CA LEU A 75 0.33 -0.08 -8.51
C LEU A 75 -0.23 -0.94 -9.65
N TYR A 76 -0.11 -0.47 -10.90
CA TYR A 76 -0.63 -1.20 -12.05
C TYR A 76 0.03 -2.57 -12.21
N ALA A 77 1.35 -2.64 -12.09
CA ALA A 77 2.09 -3.89 -12.14
C ALA A 77 1.66 -4.85 -11.02
N ALA A 78 1.53 -4.36 -9.78
CA ALA A 78 1.10 -5.17 -8.65
C ALA A 78 -0.32 -5.72 -8.85
N ILE A 79 -1.28 -4.87 -9.27
CA ILE A 79 -2.65 -5.32 -9.54
C ILE A 79 -2.67 -6.33 -10.69
N LEU A 80 -1.92 -6.11 -11.77
CA LEU A 80 -1.85 -7.04 -12.89
C LEU A 80 -1.31 -8.40 -12.47
N VAL A 81 -0.27 -8.45 -11.63
CA VAL A 81 0.29 -9.71 -11.12
C VAL A 81 -0.70 -10.45 -10.21
N LEU A 82 -1.49 -9.73 -9.42
CA LEU A 82 -2.46 -10.31 -8.48
C LEU A 82 -3.81 -10.68 -9.11
N SER A 83 -4.18 -9.99 -10.19
CA SER A 83 -5.48 -10.14 -10.87
C SER A 83 -5.84 -11.54 -11.42
N PRO A 84 -4.90 -12.46 -11.70
CA PRO A 84 -5.27 -13.83 -12.07
C PRO A 84 -5.84 -14.63 -10.89
N LEU A 85 -5.52 -14.25 -9.65
CA LEU A 85 -5.91 -14.95 -8.42
C LEU A 85 -7.05 -14.25 -7.67
N PHE A 86 -7.20 -12.94 -7.89
CA PHE A 86 -8.09 -12.08 -7.11
C PHE A 86 -8.86 -11.12 -8.02
N SER A 87 -10.02 -10.64 -7.54
CA SER A 87 -10.69 -9.50 -8.19
C SER A 87 -9.76 -8.28 -8.21
N LEU A 88 -9.93 -7.37 -9.19
CA LEU A 88 -9.12 -6.13 -9.27
C LEU A 88 -9.19 -5.31 -7.97
N LEU A 89 -10.36 -5.27 -7.34
CA LEU A 89 -10.56 -4.58 -6.07
C LEU A 89 -9.81 -5.27 -4.92
N THR A 90 -9.86 -6.60 -4.84
CA THR A 90 -9.11 -7.37 -3.84
C THR A 90 -7.60 -7.23 -4.06
N ALA A 91 -7.13 -7.26 -5.31
CA ALA A 91 -5.73 -7.02 -5.64
C ALA A 91 -5.26 -5.62 -5.17
N ALA A 92 -6.07 -4.58 -5.38
CA ALA A 92 -5.76 -3.25 -4.85
C ALA A 92 -5.75 -3.19 -3.32
N ARG A 93 -6.68 -3.88 -2.64
CA ARG A 93 -6.66 -3.98 -1.16
C ARG A 93 -5.38 -4.64 -0.65
N LEU A 94 -4.93 -5.72 -1.29
CA LEU A 94 -3.67 -6.38 -0.94
C LEU A 94 -2.48 -5.45 -1.14
N PHE A 95 -2.42 -4.72 -2.26
CA PHE A 95 -1.38 -3.73 -2.51
C PHE A 95 -1.35 -2.62 -1.46
N LEU A 96 -2.50 -2.02 -1.14
CA LEU A 96 -2.62 -1.01 -0.09
C LEU A 96 -2.21 -1.55 1.28
N SER A 97 -2.58 -2.81 1.58
CA SER A 97 -2.17 -3.48 2.81
C SER A 97 -0.66 -3.64 2.91
N MET A 98 0.01 -3.97 1.80
CA MET A 98 1.48 -4.06 1.75
C MET A 98 2.14 -2.71 2.02
N ILE A 99 1.57 -1.59 1.54
CA ILE A 99 2.09 -0.24 1.82
C ILE A 99 1.91 0.09 3.30
N VAL A 100 0.67 0.01 3.78
CA VAL A 100 0.27 0.44 5.12
C VAL A 100 0.96 -0.36 6.22
N VAL A 101 1.23 -1.65 5.98
CA VAL A 101 1.94 -2.52 6.93
C VAL A 101 3.45 -2.53 6.65
N GLY A 102 3.86 -2.54 5.39
CA GLY A 102 5.26 -2.65 5.00
C GLY A 102 6.09 -1.45 5.43
N LEU A 103 5.56 -0.23 5.31
CA LEU A 103 6.28 0.98 5.72
C LEU A 103 6.63 0.97 7.22
N PRO A 104 5.69 0.79 8.16
CA PRO A 104 6.03 0.74 9.59
C PRO A 104 6.95 -0.43 9.95
N LEU A 105 6.79 -1.60 9.32
CA LEU A 105 7.70 -2.73 9.54
C LEU A 105 9.12 -2.42 9.04
N SER A 106 9.25 -1.77 7.89
CA SER A 106 10.55 -1.37 7.33
C SER A 106 11.25 -0.33 8.22
N ALA A 107 10.52 0.65 8.73
CA ALA A 107 11.03 1.65 9.66
C ALA A 107 11.49 1.02 10.98
N TYR A 108 10.69 0.11 11.54
CA TYR A 108 11.09 -0.64 12.74
C TYR A 108 12.35 -1.50 12.50
N ALA A 109 12.41 -2.21 11.37
CA ALA A 109 13.57 -3.02 11.01
C ALA A 109 14.83 -2.16 10.82
N PHE A 110 14.69 -1.00 10.19
CA PHE A 110 15.76 -0.02 10.02
C PHE A 110 16.25 0.54 11.36
N LEU A 111 15.34 1.01 12.22
CA LEU A 111 15.68 1.55 13.54
C LEU A 111 16.37 0.50 14.42
N ARG A 112 15.91 -0.76 14.41
CA ARG A 112 16.59 -1.84 15.14
C ARG A 112 18.05 -2.05 14.74
N ARG A 113 18.44 -1.66 13.53
CA ARG A 113 19.82 -1.82 13.02
C ARG A 113 20.66 -0.57 13.20
N VAL A 114 20.07 0.61 13.04
CA VAL A 114 20.80 1.90 13.00
C VAL A 114 20.71 2.67 14.31
N ASN A 115 19.59 2.57 15.04
CA ASN A 115 19.34 3.27 16.29
C ASN A 115 18.41 2.44 17.20
N PRO A 116 18.90 1.32 17.77
CA PRO A 116 18.07 0.38 18.51
C PRO A 116 17.34 1.03 19.71
N GLU A 117 17.98 1.99 20.38
CA GLU A 117 17.45 2.75 21.52
C GLU A 117 16.21 3.59 21.22
N ASN A 118 15.87 3.78 19.94
CA ASN A 118 14.79 4.66 19.53
C ASN A 118 13.77 3.95 18.63
N THR A 119 13.61 2.64 18.79
CA THR A 119 12.65 1.86 17.99
C THR A 119 11.20 2.28 18.19
N LEU A 120 10.88 2.98 19.29
CA LEU A 120 9.57 3.58 19.53
C LEU A 120 9.13 4.53 18.42
N PHE A 121 10.07 5.20 17.72
CA PHE A 121 9.74 6.11 16.63
C PHE A 121 9.06 5.41 15.44
N ALA A 122 9.21 4.08 15.31
CA ALA A 122 8.47 3.31 14.32
C ALA A 122 6.95 3.38 14.53
N LEU A 123 6.48 3.63 15.75
CA LEU A 123 5.04 3.74 16.08
C LEU A 123 4.39 5.00 15.49
N ALA A 124 5.18 6.01 15.09
CA ALA A 124 4.64 7.19 14.41
C ALA A 124 4.29 6.91 12.93
N VAL A 125 4.92 5.90 12.32
CA VAL A 125 4.79 5.62 10.88
C VAL A 125 3.38 5.21 10.46
N PRO A 126 2.64 4.36 11.20
CA PRO A 126 1.24 4.08 10.89
C PRO A 126 0.36 5.34 10.84
N ALA A 127 0.61 6.34 11.70
CA ALA A 127 -0.11 7.61 11.66
C ALA A 127 0.29 8.45 10.44
N ILE A 128 1.57 8.45 10.08
CA ILE A 128 2.10 9.15 8.89
C ILE A 128 1.55 8.53 7.59
N ASN A 129 1.27 7.22 7.56
CA ASN A 129 0.62 6.58 6.41
C ASN A 129 -0.72 7.25 6.07
N PHE A 130 -1.48 7.66 7.08
CA PHE A 130 -2.68 8.48 6.90
C PHE A 130 -2.36 9.96 6.78
N ASN A 131 -1.49 10.29 5.82
CA ASN A 131 -1.20 11.68 5.48
C ASN A 131 -2.41 12.36 4.82
N LEU A 132 -2.34 13.69 4.71
CA LEU A 132 -3.39 14.52 4.11
C LEU A 132 -3.79 14.04 2.71
N PHE A 133 -2.86 13.54 1.90
CA PHE A 133 -3.13 13.08 0.54
C PHE A 133 -3.84 11.73 0.51
N LEU A 134 -3.54 10.81 1.43
CA LEU A 134 -4.33 9.59 1.63
C LEU A 134 -5.74 9.94 2.11
N MET A 135 -5.87 10.92 3.01
CA MET A 135 -7.19 11.41 3.47
C MET A 135 -7.99 12.10 2.35
N GLN A 136 -7.32 12.71 1.38
CA GLN A 136 -7.94 13.23 0.15
C GLN A 136 -8.27 12.14 -0.87
N GLY A 137 -7.85 10.90 -0.62
CA GLY A 137 -8.16 9.74 -1.44
C GLY A 137 -7.31 9.60 -2.70
N ASN A 138 -6.07 10.12 -2.70
CA ASN A 138 -5.17 10.09 -3.86
C ASN A 138 -4.14 8.95 -3.75
N LEU A 139 -4.24 7.96 -4.63
CA LEU A 139 -3.27 6.84 -4.73
C LEU A 139 -1.87 7.27 -5.16
N ASN A 140 -1.72 8.40 -5.84
CA ASN A 140 -0.43 8.90 -6.33
C ASN A 140 0.60 9.16 -5.21
N PHE A 141 0.14 9.31 -3.96
CA PHE A 141 0.97 9.68 -2.80
C PHE A 141 1.01 8.59 -1.72
N CYS A 142 0.58 7.37 -2.08
CA CYS A 142 0.59 6.18 -1.22
C CYS A 142 1.83 5.34 -1.47
#